data_AF-A0A158D976-F1
#
_entry.id   AF-A0A158D976-F1
#
_cell.length_a   1.000
_cell.length_b   1.000
_cell.length_c   1.000
_cell.angle_alpha   90.00
_cell.angle_beta   90.00
_cell.angle_gamma   90.00
#
_symmetry.space_group_name_H-M   'P 1'
#
loop_
_entity.id
_entity.type
_entity.pdbx_description
1 polymer ?
#
loop_
_entity_poly.entity_id
_entity_poly.type
_entity_poly.pdbx_seq_one_letter_code
_entity_poly.pdbx_strand_id
1 'polypeptide(L)'
;MLGLREEEMPDQHDRSRWPEMHAKFAAIFRTRTRDEWCALAEGRDVCIAPVMSLAEAPDHPHLRVRQTFVERDGVIQPAPAPRFSRTPGEIQSAPALPGEHTDEVLGDWGFTAIELETLREAGAIA
;
A
#
# COMPACT_ATOMS: atom_id res chain seq x y z
N MET A 1 26.80 -12.16 -8.42
CA MET A 1 25.78 -11.26 -9.00
C MET A 1 26.38 -9.91 -9.38
N LEU A 2 27.08 -9.22 -8.46
CA LEU A 2 27.60 -7.87 -8.69
C LEU A 2 28.98 -7.81 -9.38
N GLY A 3 29.65 -8.95 -9.55
CA GLY A 3 30.99 -9.00 -10.16
C GLY A 3 32.10 -8.37 -9.31
N LEU A 4 31.83 -8.13 -8.01
CA LEU A 4 32.80 -7.64 -7.03
C LEU A 4 33.57 -8.80 -6.40
N ARG A 5 34.87 -8.59 -6.21
CA ARG A 5 35.70 -9.43 -5.35
C ARG A 5 35.86 -8.78 -3.98
N GLU A 6 36.08 -9.58 -2.94
CA GLU A 6 36.17 -9.09 -1.56
C GLU A 6 37.34 -8.10 -1.38
N GLU A 7 38.46 -8.38 -2.05
CA GLU A 7 39.66 -7.54 -1.98
C GLU A 7 39.47 -6.16 -2.63
N GLU A 8 38.45 -6.02 -3.46
CA GLU A 8 38.09 -4.76 -4.11
C GLU A 8 37.21 -3.88 -3.23
N MET A 9 36.76 -4.35 -2.07
CA MET A 9 35.83 -3.63 -1.20
C MET A 9 36.51 -3.12 0.08
N PRO A 10 36.14 -1.92 0.55
CA PRO A 10 36.47 -1.52 1.91
C PRO A 10 35.92 -2.52 2.94
N ASP A 11 36.52 -2.54 4.13
CA ASP A 11 35.95 -3.25 5.27
C ASP A 11 34.52 -2.75 5.54
N GLN A 12 33.55 -3.66 5.56
CA GLN A 12 32.13 -3.32 5.70
C GLN A 12 31.79 -2.62 7.03
N HIS A 13 32.59 -2.84 8.07
CA HIS A 13 32.41 -2.26 9.40
C HIS A 13 33.16 -0.93 9.55
N ASP A 14 34.07 -0.58 8.63
CA ASP A 14 34.69 0.74 8.58
C ASP A 14 33.75 1.77 7.94
N ARG A 15 32.96 2.42 8.81
CA ARG A 15 32.00 3.46 8.43
C ARG A 15 32.64 4.66 7.74
N SER A 16 33.92 4.94 8.00
CA SER A 16 34.61 6.06 7.36
C SER A 16 34.77 5.86 5.85
N ARG A 17 34.76 4.59 5.40
CA ARG A 17 34.90 4.20 3.99
C ARG A 17 33.59 3.84 3.30
N TRP A 18 32.45 3.92 3.97
CA TRP A 18 31.14 3.74 3.34
C TRP A 18 30.89 4.63 2.11
N PRO A 19 31.35 5.90 2.05
CA PRO A 19 31.23 6.68 0.83
C PRO A 19 31.89 6.03 -0.39
N GLU A 20 33.05 5.38 -0.23
CA GLU A 20 33.72 4.63 -1.29
C GLU A 20 32.91 3.40 -1.71
N MET A 21 32.39 2.65 -0.74
CA MET A 21 31.54 1.49 -0.96
C MET A 21 30.24 1.86 -1.71
N HIS A 22 29.59 2.95 -1.30
CA HIS A 22 28.41 3.48 -1.99
C HIS A 22 28.72 3.84 -3.45
N ALA A 23 29.85 4.49 -3.71
CA ALA A 23 30.25 4.85 -5.07
C ALA A 23 30.43 3.62 -5.97
N LYS A 24 31.04 2.54 -5.44
CA LYS A 24 31.21 1.26 -6.15
C LYS A 24 29.86 0.59 -6.45
N PHE A 25 28.98 0.45 -5.46
CA PHE A 25 27.64 -0.11 -5.68
C PHE A 25 26.82 0.72 -6.66
N ALA A 26 26.84 2.05 -6.54
CA ALA A 26 26.13 2.94 -7.45
C ALA A 26 26.64 2.82 -8.90
N ALA A 27 27.96 2.67 -9.10
CA ALA A 27 28.52 2.43 -10.42
C ALA A 27 28.03 1.12 -11.02
N ILE A 28 27.97 0.05 -10.23
CA ILE A 28 27.46 -1.24 -10.69
C ILE A 28 25.97 -1.16 -10.98
N PHE A 29 25.14 -0.66 -10.06
CA PHE A 29 23.69 -0.64 -10.26
C PHE A 29 23.26 0.19 -11.48
N ARG A 30 24.05 1.19 -11.90
CA ARG A 30 23.81 1.93 -13.15
C ARG A 30 24.02 1.12 -14.44
N THR A 31 24.64 -0.05 -14.38
CA THR A 31 24.95 -0.86 -15.58
C THR A 31 23.75 -1.61 -16.15
N ARG A 32 22.64 -1.68 -15.41
CA ARG A 32 21.40 -2.36 -15.79
C ARG A 32 20.21 -1.59 -15.26
N THR A 33 19.05 -1.80 -15.87
CA THR A 33 17.77 -1.30 -15.39
C THR A 33 17.37 -1.98 -14.07
N ARG A 34 16.41 -1.36 -13.35
CA ARG A 34 15.79 -1.96 -12.16
C ARG A 34 15.28 -3.37 -12.44
N ASP A 35 14.56 -3.55 -13.53
CA ASP A 35 13.86 -4.80 -13.85
C ASP A 35 14.85 -5.91 -14.24
N GLU A 36 15.94 -5.57 -14.93
CA GLU A 36 17.05 -6.50 -15.20
C GLU A 36 17.75 -6.96 -13.90
N TRP A 37 17.91 -6.06 -12.91
CA TRP A 37 18.42 -6.45 -11.60
C TRP A 37 17.47 -7.39 -10.86
N CYS A 38 16.17 -7.12 -10.90
CA CYS A 38 15.16 -7.99 -10.29
C CYS A 38 15.14 -9.38 -10.93
N ALA A 39 15.15 -9.44 -12.27
CA ALA A 39 15.23 -10.71 -13.00
C ALA A 39 16.51 -11.49 -12.68
N LEU A 40 17.64 -10.81 -12.49
CA LEU A 40 18.90 -11.46 -12.10
C LEU A 40 18.86 -12.00 -10.67
N ALA A 41 18.15 -11.33 -9.75
CA ALA A 41 18.00 -11.72 -8.36
C ALA A 41 16.98 -12.85 -8.15
N GLU A 42 16.02 -13.02 -9.07
CA GLU A 42 14.98 -14.03 -8.96
C GLU A 42 15.56 -15.44 -8.82
N GLY A 43 15.03 -16.20 -7.86
CA GLY A 43 15.50 -17.56 -7.55
C GLY A 43 16.87 -17.65 -6.87
N ARG A 44 17.48 -16.52 -6.47
CA ARG A 44 18.75 -16.49 -5.73
C ARG A 44 18.54 -16.17 -4.25
N ASP A 45 19.49 -16.59 -3.43
CA ASP A 45 19.52 -16.32 -1.99
C ASP A 45 20.00 -14.88 -1.70
N VAL A 46 19.25 -13.88 -2.20
CA VAL A 46 19.51 -12.45 -1.96
C VAL A 46 18.19 -11.70 -1.71
N CYS A 47 18.14 -10.93 -0.64
CA CYS A 47 16.99 -10.08 -0.31
C CYS A 47 17.03 -8.78 -1.13
N ILE A 48 16.59 -8.83 -2.38
CA ILE A 48 16.48 -7.66 -3.26
C ILE A 48 15.02 -7.52 -3.68
N ALA A 49 14.50 -6.30 -3.60
CA ALA A 49 13.19 -5.93 -4.11
C ALA A 49 13.27 -4.59 -4.86
N PRO A 50 12.47 -4.39 -5.91
CA PRO A 50 12.38 -3.09 -6.57
C PRO A 50 11.69 -2.07 -5.65
N VAL A 51 12.08 -0.81 -5.78
CA VAL A 51 11.22 0.30 -5.34
C VAL A 51 10.12 0.46 -6.38
N MET A 52 8.89 0.15 -5.98
CA MET A 52 7.70 0.25 -6.83
C MET A 52 6.99 1.58 -6.60
N SER A 53 6.43 2.14 -7.67
CA SER A 53 5.48 3.25 -7.59
C SER A 53 4.09 2.77 -7.15
N LEU A 54 3.26 3.70 -6.68
CA LEU A 54 1.87 3.41 -6.34
C LEU A 54 1.05 2.95 -7.55
N ALA A 55 1.43 3.35 -8.77
CA ALA A 55 0.76 2.92 -9.99
C ALA A 55 1.16 1.49 -10.41
N GLU A 56 2.39 1.06 -10.14
CA GLU A 56 2.85 -0.30 -10.47
C GLU A 56 2.39 -1.35 -9.45
N ALA A 57 2.19 -0.96 -8.18
CA ALA A 57 1.91 -1.90 -7.10
C ALA A 57 0.65 -2.76 -7.32
N PRO A 58 -0.50 -2.23 -7.77
CA PRO A 58 -1.70 -3.04 -8.03
C PRO A 58 -1.47 -4.15 -9.06
N ASP A 59 -0.55 -3.93 -10.01
CA ASP A 59 -0.30 -4.86 -11.10
C ASP A 59 0.76 -5.93 -10.79
N HIS A 60 1.49 -5.80 -9.68
CA HIS A 60 2.54 -6.76 -9.31
C HIS A 60 1.96 -8.18 -9.16
N PRO A 61 2.55 -9.23 -9.76
CA PRO A 61 1.97 -10.58 -9.78
C PRO A 61 1.58 -11.12 -8.40
N HIS A 62 2.45 -10.94 -7.40
CA HIS A 62 2.17 -11.35 -6.01
C HIS A 62 1.02 -10.56 -5.36
N LEU A 63 0.85 -9.29 -5.70
CA LEU A 63 -0.21 -8.45 -5.14
C LEU A 63 -1.55 -8.71 -5.84
N ARG A 64 -1.52 -8.96 -7.15
CA ARG A 64 -2.68 -9.39 -7.95
C ARG A 64 -3.22 -10.74 -7.51
N VAL A 65 -2.39 -11.78 -7.43
CA VAL A 65 -2.86 -13.13 -7.03
C VAL A 65 -3.46 -13.12 -5.62
N ARG A 66 -2.99 -12.21 -4.78
CA ARG A 66 -3.53 -12.02 -3.44
C ARG A 66 -4.74 -11.10 -3.43
N GLN A 67 -5.05 -10.31 -4.44
CA GLN A 67 -6.07 -9.25 -4.33
C GLN A 67 -5.72 -8.29 -3.18
N THR A 68 -4.46 -7.85 -3.10
CA THR A 68 -4.03 -6.87 -2.09
C THR A 68 -4.60 -5.49 -2.37
N PHE A 69 -4.76 -5.17 -3.65
CA PHE A 69 -5.54 -4.03 -4.13
C PHE A 69 -6.77 -4.59 -4.83
N VAL A 70 -7.89 -3.89 -4.69
CA VAL A 70 -9.18 -4.19 -5.32
C VAL A 70 -9.72 -2.92 -5.97
N GLU A 71 -10.50 -3.09 -7.03
CA GLU A 71 -11.22 -1.99 -7.66
C GLU A 71 -12.68 -2.03 -7.19
N ARG A 72 -13.15 -0.92 -6.63
CA ARG A 72 -14.54 -0.75 -6.19
C ARG A 72 -15.01 0.64 -6.56
N ASP A 73 -16.18 0.74 -7.18
CA ASP A 73 -16.78 2.00 -7.62
C ASP A 73 -15.82 2.86 -8.48
N GLY A 74 -15.01 2.20 -9.33
CA GLY A 74 -14.03 2.84 -10.21
C GLY A 74 -12.74 3.31 -9.53
N VAL A 75 -12.53 2.98 -8.25
CA VAL A 75 -11.35 3.36 -7.47
C VAL A 75 -10.53 2.12 -7.09
N ILE A 76 -9.26 2.12 -7.48
CA ILE A 76 -8.28 1.13 -7.01
C ILE A 76 -7.84 1.50 -5.59
N GLN A 77 -8.05 0.59 -4.65
CA GLN A 77 -7.74 0.80 -3.24
C GLN A 77 -7.27 -0.50 -2.55
N PRO A 78 -6.58 -0.40 -1.40
CA PRO A 78 -6.20 -1.58 -0.63
C PRO A 78 -7.42 -2.39 -0.18
N ALA A 79 -7.32 -3.72 -0.26
CA ALA A 79 -8.28 -4.60 0.38
C ALA A 79 -8.09 -4.58 1.92
N PRO A 80 -9.13 -4.89 2.71
CA PRO A 80 -9.01 -5.01 4.16
C PRO A 80 -7.87 -5.94 4.60
N ALA A 81 -7.12 -5.49 5.61
CA ALA A 81 -6.00 -6.22 6.20
C ALA A 81 -6.06 -6.18 7.74
N PRO A 82 -5.66 -7.25 8.45
CA PRO A 82 -5.16 -8.53 7.92
C PRO A 82 -6.28 -9.42 7.37
N ARG A 83 -5.90 -10.52 6.70
CA ARG A 83 -6.85 -11.50 6.14
C ARG A 83 -7.20 -12.54 7.18
N PHE A 84 -8.45 -12.56 7.60
CA PHE A 84 -8.98 -13.56 8.53
C PHE A 84 -9.60 -14.73 7.77
N SER A 85 -9.34 -15.96 8.22
CA SER A 85 -9.90 -17.17 7.59
C SER A 85 -11.35 -17.44 7.97
N ARG A 86 -11.77 -17.08 9.20
CA ARG A 86 -13.13 -17.33 9.70
C ARG A 86 -14.11 -16.19 9.42
N THR A 87 -13.62 -14.95 9.45
CA THR A 87 -14.43 -13.73 9.29
C THR A 87 -13.70 -12.76 8.35
N PRO A 88 -13.63 -13.05 7.03
CA PRO A 88 -12.96 -12.17 6.08
C PRO A 88 -13.55 -10.75 6.13
N GLY A 89 -12.68 -9.74 6.15
CA GLY A 89 -13.11 -8.35 6.03
C GLY A 89 -13.46 -8.02 4.58
N GLU A 90 -14.45 -7.15 4.38
CA GLU A 90 -14.90 -6.68 3.07
C GLU A 90 -15.20 -5.18 3.09
N ILE A 91 -15.04 -4.53 1.94
CA ILE A 91 -15.43 -3.13 1.74
C ILE A 91 -16.96 -3.11 1.65
N GLN A 92 -17.61 -2.48 2.63
CA GLN A 92 -19.08 -2.50 2.77
C GLN A 92 -19.78 -1.45 1.91
N SER A 93 -19.18 -0.26 1.80
CA SER A 93 -19.78 0.89 1.13
C SER A 93 -18.71 1.90 0.71
N ALA A 94 -19.12 2.85 -0.13
CA ALA A 94 -18.34 4.05 -0.40
C ALA A 94 -18.28 4.95 0.86
N PRO A 95 -17.29 5.86 0.95
CA PRO A 95 -17.26 6.85 2.02
C PRO A 95 -18.56 7.66 2.07
N ALA A 96 -19.16 7.76 3.26
CA ALA A 96 -20.39 8.51 3.45
C ALA A 96 -20.19 10.01 3.17
N LEU A 97 -21.19 10.64 2.55
CA LEU A 97 -21.30 12.09 2.47
C LEU A 97 -21.77 12.66 3.82
N PRO A 98 -21.46 13.95 4.10
CA PRO A 98 -22.01 14.62 5.28
C PRO A 98 -23.55 14.56 5.27
N GLY A 99 -24.12 14.02 6.34
CA GLY A 99 -25.58 13.90 6.51
C GLY A 99 -26.24 12.67 5.85
N GLU A 100 -25.50 11.88 5.07
CA GLU A 100 -26.08 10.77 4.27
C GLU A 100 -26.92 9.78 5.10
N HIS A 101 -26.49 9.50 6.33
CA HIS A 101 -27.12 8.54 7.22
C HIS A 101 -27.81 9.18 8.44
N THR A 102 -28.01 10.51 8.46
CA THR A 102 -28.60 11.24 9.61
C THR A 102 -29.94 10.61 10.02
N ASP A 103 -30.86 10.47 9.07
CA ASP A 103 -32.22 10.02 9.33
C ASP A 103 -32.27 8.54 9.71
N GLU A 104 -31.44 7.71 9.07
CA GLU A 104 -31.32 6.28 9.37
C GLU A 104 -30.86 6.05 10.81
N VAL A 105 -29.74 6.69 11.21
CA VAL A 105 -29.15 6.50 12.54
C VAL A 105 -30.06 7.04 13.65
N LEU A 106 -30.68 8.21 13.45
CA LEU A 106 -31.61 8.76 14.43
C LEU A 106 -32.90 7.93 14.52
N GLY A 107 -33.37 7.38 13.40
CA GLY A 107 -34.47 6.42 13.37
C GLY A 107 -34.15 5.16 14.18
N ASP A 108 -32.95 4.60 14.02
CA ASP A 108 -32.47 3.45 14.80
C ASP A 108 -32.40 3.75 16.32
N TRP A 109 -32.19 5.01 16.70
CA TRP A 109 -32.22 5.47 18.08
C TRP A 109 -33.62 5.81 18.60
N GLY A 110 -34.64 5.70 17.75
CA GLY A 110 -36.05 5.86 18.12
C GLY A 110 -36.61 7.27 17.92
N PHE A 111 -35.92 8.16 17.22
CA PHE A 111 -36.49 9.46 16.85
C PHE A 111 -37.61 9.28 15.82
N THR A 112 -38.70 9.99 16.04
CA THR A 112 -39.82 10.02 15.10
C THR A 112 -39.54 10.99 13.95
N ALA A 113 -40.21 10.78 12.81
CA ALA A 113 -40.10 11.70 11.66
C ALA A 113 -40.43 13.16 12.01
N ILE A 114 -41.31 13.39 12.99
CA ILE A 114 -41.66 14.74 13.46
C ILE A 114 -40.50 15.38 14.24
N GLU A 115 -39.84 14.61 15.10
CA GLU A 115 -38.66 15.09 15.84
C GLU A 115 -37.49 15.36 14.90
N LEU A 116 -37.28 14.51 13.88
CA LEU A 116 -36.26 14.75 12.85
C LEU A 116 -36.49 16.06 12.11
N GLU A 117 -37.73 16.33 11.68
CA GLU A 117 -38.04 17.58 10.99
C GLU A 117 -37.82 18.80 11.90
N THR A 118 -38.21 18.69 13.17
CA THR A 118 -37.96 19.74 14.17
C THR A 118 -36.46 20.04 14.33
N LEU A 119 -35.61 19.01 14.36
CA LEU A 119 -34.16 19.17 14.45
C LEU A 119 -33.58 19.81 13.19
N ARG A 120 -34.12 19.47 12.01
CA ARG A 120 -33.70 20.02 10.72
C ARG A 120 -34.08 21.49 10.58
N GLU A 121 -35.31 21.86 10.96
CA GLU A 121 -35.77 23.25 10.99
C GLU A 121 -34.93 24.10 11.97
N ALA A 122 -34.50 23.52 13.08
CA ALA A 122 -33.60 24.17 14.05
C ALA A 122 -32.14 24.27 13.58
N GLY A 123 -31.78 23.66 12.44
CA GLY A 123 -30.41 23.59 11.93
C GLY A 123 -29.48 22.72 12.78
N ALA A 124 -30.04 21.84 13.63
CA ALA A 124 -29.27 20.96 14.50
C ALA A 124 -28.74 19.72 13.75
N ILE A 125 -29.42 19.34 12.67
CA ILE A 125 -29.03 18.27 11.76
C ILE A 125 -29.16 18.75 10.30
N ALA A 126 -28.42 18.10 9.40
CA ALA A 126 -28.48 18.32 7.96
C ALA A 126 -28.98 17.06 7.27
#